data_AF-A0A946S030-F1
#
_entry.id   AF-A0A946S030-F1
#
_cell.length_a   1.000
_cell.length_b   1.000
_cell.length_c   1.000
_cell.angle_alpha   90.00
_cell.angle_beta   90.00
_cell.angle_gamma   90.00
#
_symmetry.space_group_name_H-M   'P 1'
#
loop_
_entity.id
_entity.type
_entity.pdbx_description
1 polymer ?
#
loop_
_entity_poly.entity_id
_entity_poly.type
_entity_poly.pdbx_seq_one_letter_code
_entity_poly.pdbx_strand_id
1 'polypeptide(L)'
;IMALAFQLYGRTEDELIHIIAPDERMMDREWFFPSEPADPTQFLSVSDVPVLRVGRYLSRNLNQSTESMVREIQESLYAARPIERIEIEKNILCVDGEEVKITPREASYYRYFLKRRVNALCPDDCSGCQECLADQETLLADSRTLILAEHAIISGEGGHFHRTREKRQQTSDYELIPSLYEEISRLGSVLRNSELHPLRREDIAPKKLFLTQGNRKDVSIGVILNPNIIHFLD
;
A
#
# COMPACT_ATOMS: atom_id res chain seq x y z
N ILE A 1 -5.09 29.79 -9.75
CA ILE A 1 -5.26 28.87 -10.90
C ILE A 1 -3.93 28.24 -11.32
N MET A 2 -2.87 29.03 -11.61
CA MET A 2 -1.54 28.49 -11.95
C MET A 2 -0.96 27.55 -10.88
N ALA A 3 -1.01 27.91 -9.60
CA ALA A 3 -0.52 27.04 -8.53
C ALA A 3 -1.23 25.67 -8.51
N LEU A 4 -2.56 25.65 -8.69
CA LEU A 4 -3.33 24.42 -8.77
C LEU A 4 -2.98 23.60 -10.02
N ALA A 5 -2.88 24.24 -11.19
CA ALA A 5 -2.44 23.56 -12.41
C ALA A 5 -1.04 22.95 -12.23
N PHE A 6 -0.13 23.65 -11.55
CA PHE A 6 1.22 23.19 -11.26
C PHE A 6 1.24 22.01 -10.26
N GLN A 7 0.35 22.01 -9.26
CA GLN A 7 0.17 20.86 -8.34
C GLN A 7 -0.23 19.59 -9.10
N LEU A 8 -1.03 19.71 -10.16
CA LEU A 8 -1.61 18.61 -10.92
C LEU A 8 -0.71 18.13 -12.07
N TYR A 9 -0.09 19.05 -12.80
CA TYR A 9 0.62 18.76 -14.05
C TYR A 9 2.13 19.03 -13.99
N GLY A 10 2.61 19.66 -12.93
CA GLY A 10 4.03 19.99 -12.76
C GLY A 10 4.88 18.73 -12.68
N ARG A 11 5.93 18.66 -13.52
CA ARG A 11 6.95 17.61 -13.49
C ARG A 11 7.92 17.83 -12.36
N THR A 12 8.79 16.85 -12.11
CA THR A 12 9.82 16.97 -11.06
C THR A 12 10.77 18.15 -11.29
N GLU A 13 11.04 18.45 -12.56
CA GLU A 13 11.96 19.50 -13.05
C GLU A 13 11.30 20.89 -13.13
N ASP A 14 9.98 21.00 -13.06
CA ASP A 14 9.30 22.29 -13.25
C ASP A 14 9.38 23.11 -11.96
N GLU A 15 9.50 24.43 -12.03
CA GLU A 15 9.50 25.34 -10.86
C GLU A 15 8.36 26.36 -10.94
N LEU A 16 7.76 26.69 -9.79
CA LEU A 16 6.78 27.78 -9.69
C LEU A 16 7.37 28.91 -8.85
N ILE A 17 7.74 29.98 -9.53
CA ILE A 17 8.26 31.19 -8.92
C ILE A 17 7.21 32.30 -8.97
N HIS A 18 7.15 33.10 -7.92
CA HIS A 18 6.38 34.34 -7.88
C HIS A 18 7.35 35.51 -8.01
N ILE A 19 7.19 36.29 -9.08
CA ILE A 19 8.00 37.48 -9.33
C ILE A 19 7.22 38.69 -8.81
N ILE A 20 7.83 39.42 -7.88
CA ILE A 20 7.32 40.68 -7.36
C ILE A 20 8.13 41.79 -8.02
N ALA A 21 7.42 42.67 -8.73
CA ALA A 21 7.98 43.83 -9.42
C ALA A 21 7.42 45.13 -8.81
N PRO A 22 8.11 46.27 -8.97
CA PRO A 22 7.59 47.57 -8.55
C PRO A 22 6.31 47.92 -9.33
N ASP A 23 5.29 48.45 -8.64
CA ASP A 23 3.97 48.75 -9.21
C ASP A 23 4.06 49.65 -10.47
N GLU A 24 4.92 50.66 -10.42
CA GLU A 24 5.16 51.62 -11.50
C GLU A 24 5.66 50.94 -12.78
N ARG A 25 6.44 49.87 -12.61
CA ARG A 25 7.02 49.09 -13.71
C ARG A 25 6.08 48.01 -14.22
N MET A 26 5.20 47.46 -13.38
CA MET A 26 4.15 46.52 -13.81
C MET A 26 3.11 47.16 -14.74
N MET A 27 2.95 48.48 -14.68
CA MET A 27 2.02 49.23 -15.54
C MET A 27 2.66 49.66 -16.86
N ASP A 28 3.98 49.58 -16.98
CA ASP A 28 4.72 49.92 -18.19
C ASP A 28 4.70 48.73 -19.17
N ARG A 29 4.07 48.93 -20.33
CA ARG A 29 3.94 47.88 -21.36
C ARG A 29 5.23 47.62 -22.14
N GLU A 30 6.22 48.50 -22.04
CA GLU A 30 7.50 48.36 -22.75
C GLU A 30 8.61 47.81 -21.83
N TRP A 31 8.33 47.66 -20.54
CA TRP A 31 9.29 47.15 -19.57
C TRP A 31 9.14 45.64 -19.38
N PHE A 32 10.02 44.87 -20.02
CA PHE A 32 10.02 43.41 -19.97
C PHE A 32 11.05 42.81 -19.00
N PHE A 33 12.15 43.53 -18.74
CA PHE A 33 13.23 43.10 -17.86
C PHE A 33 13.98 44.32 -17.29
N PRO A 34 14.58 44.22 -16.09
CA PRO A 34 15.38 45.30 -15.51
C PRO A 34 16.58 45.60 -16.39
N SER A 35 16.75 46.85 -16.82
CA SER A 35 17.98 47.27 -17.50
C SER A 35 19.10 47.53 -16.49
N GLU A 36 18.73 47.93 -15.26
CA GLU A 36 19.66 48.12 -14.15
C GLU A 36 19.18 47.35 -12.90
N PRO A 37 19.59 46.07 -12.70
CA PRO A 37 19.09 45.23 -11.61
C PRO A 37 19.45 45.72 -10.19
N ALA A 38 20.47 46.56 -10.08
CA ALA A 38 20.89 47.16 -8.81
C ALA A 38 20.08 48.40 -8.42
N ASP A 39 19.27 48.95 -9.34
CA ASP A 39 18.37 50.07 -9.09
C ASP A 39 17.13 49.58 -8.32
N PRO A 40 16.84 50.09 -7.11
CA PRO A 40 15.66 49.73 -6.34
C PRO A 40 14.33 49.93 -7.09
N THR A 41 14.28 50.85 -8.05
CA THR A 41 13.07 51.13 -8.86
C THR A 41 12.83 50.13 -9.99
N GLN A 42 13.77 49.20 -10.19
CA GLN A 42 13.73 48.13 -11.19
C GLN A 42 13.97 46.76 -10.57
N PHE A 43 14.13 46.70 -9.25
CA PHE A 43 14.46 45.49 -8.53
C PHE A 43 13.32 44.48 -8.59
N LEU A 44 13.63 43.27 -9.03
CA LEU A 44 12.71 42.13 -9.02
C LEU A 44 13.02 41.24 -7.82
N SER A 45 12.02 40.99 -6.99
CA SER A 45 12.13 39.95 -5.96
C SER A 45 11.54 38.65 -6.49
N VAL A 46 12.30 37.57 -6.36
CA VAL A 46 11.84 36.22 -6.67
C VAL A 46 11.52 35.53 -5.36
N SER A 47 10.28 35.07 -5.23
CA SER A 47 9.86 34.19 -4.15
C SER A 47 9.56 32.82 -4.71
N ASP A 48 10.23 31.81 -4.17
CA ASP A 48 9.87 30.42 -4.44
C ASP A 48 8.50 30.15 -3.82
N VAL A 49 7.58 29.60 -4.62
CA VAL A 49 6.28 29.18 -4.11
C VAL A 49 6.39 27.69 -3.81
N PRO A 50 6.39 27.26 -2.54
CA PRO A 50 6.40 25.84 -2.22
C PRO A 50 5.07 25.22 -2.66
N VAL A 51 5.15 24.31 -3.63
CA VAL A 51 3.97 23.64 -4.18
C VAL A 51 4.08 22.12 -3.99
N LEU A 52 3.12 21.54 -3.28
CA LEU A 52 2.96 20.10 -3.15
C LEU A 52 2.47 19.51 -4.49
N ARG A 53 3.34 18.77 -5.19
CA ARG A 53 2.98 18.10 -6.45
C ARG A 53 2.21 16.82 -6.16
N VAL A 54 0.90 16.86 -6.37
CA VAL A 54 -0.03 15.79 -6.00
C VAL A 54 -0.65 15.04 -7.18
N GLY A 55 -0.39 15.48 -8.42
CA GLY A 55 -0.95 14.85 -9.63
C GLY A 55 -0.72 13.34 -9.75
N ARG A 56 0.41 12.84 -9.22
CA ARG A 56 0.72 11.40 -9.20
C ARG A 56 -0.17 10.57 -8.27
N TYR A 57 -0.82 11.22 -7.29
CA TYR A 57 -1.67 10.59 -6.28
C TYR A 57 -3.17 10.71 -6.61
N LEU A 58 -3.51 11.43 -7.67
CA LEU A 58 -4.87 11.48 -8.19
C LEU A 58 -5.10 10.28 -9.12
N SER A 59 -6.25 9.64 -8.98
CA SER A 59 -6.74 8.74 -10.00
C SER A 59 -6.90 9.52 -11.32
N ARG A 60 -6.73 8.86 -12.46
CA ARG A 60 -6.64 9.49 -13.80
C ARG A 60 -7.87 10.31 -14.23
N ASN A 61 -8.89 10.46 -13.38
CA ASN A 61 -10.11 11.20 -13.68
C ASN A 61 -9.98 12.68 -13.30
N LEU A 62 -9.40 13.46 -14.22
CA LEU A 62 -9.27 14.92 -14.08
C LEU A 62 -10.55 15.67 -14.50
N ASN A 63 -11.60 14.97 -14.94
CA ASN A 63 -12.86 15.56 -15.42
C ASN A 63 -13.89 15.80 -14.30
N GLN A 64 -13.44 15.91 -13.06
CA GLN A 64 -14.29 16.11 -11.88
C GLN A 64 -14.26 17.57 -11.42
N SER A 65 -15.15 17.95 -10.49
CA SER A 65 -15.16 19.32 -9.94
C SER A 65 -13.90 19.59 -9.10
N THR A 66 -13.52 20.86 -8.97
CA THR A 66 -12.38 21.27 -8.11
C THR A 66 -12.53 20.79 -6.67
N GLU A 67 -13.74 20.86 -6.11
CA GLU A 67 -14.01 20.38 -4.74
C GLU A 67 -13.81 18.86 -4.62
N SER A 68 -14.26 18.11 -5.63
CA SER A 68 -14.05 16.65 -5.69
C SER A 68 -12.57 16.30 -5.79
N MET A 69 -11.79 17.02 -6.62
CA MET A 69 -10.34 16.82 -6.72
C MET A 69 -9.63 17.11 -5.39
N VAL A 70 -9.97 18.22 -4.73
CA VAL A 70 -9.35 18.57 -3.44
C VAL A 70 -9.65 17.50 -2.39
N ARG A 71 -10.88 16.98 -2.35
CA ARG A 71 -11.25 15.89 -1.45
C ARG A 71 -10.47 14.61 -1.75
N GLU A 72 -10.35 14.22 -3.01
CA GLU A 72 -9.55 13.04 -3.40
C GLU A 72 -8.06 13.22 -3.05
N ILE A 73 -7.49 14.42 -3.25
CA ILE A 73 -6.11 14.72 -2.82
C ILE A 73 -5.99 14.55 -1.31
N GLN A 74 -6.93 15.08 -0.54
CA GLN A 74 -6.91 14.95 0.92
C GLN A 74 -6.99 13.48 1.33
N GLU A 75 -7.93 12.71 0.79
CA GLU A 75 -8.10 11.27 1.04
C GLU A 75 -6.82 10.50 0.68
N SER A 76 -6.21 10.76 -0.47
CA SER A 76 -4.94 10.16 -0.88
C SER A 76 -3.78 10.53 0.05
N LEU A 77 -3.69 11.79 0.50
CA LEU A 77 -2.66 12.22 1.45
C LEU A 77 -2.85 11.59 2.82
N TYR A 78 -4.10 11.42 3.28
CA TYR A 78 -4.41 10.68 4.51
C TYR A 78 -4.03 9.21 4.37
N ALA A 79 -4.39 8.57 3.26
CA ALA A 79 -4.07 7.17 3.02
C ALA A 79 -2.58 6.91 2.77
N ALA A 80 -1.82 7.91 2.33
CA ALA A 80 -0.37 7.85 2.18
C ALA A 80 0.39 7.92 3.52
N ARG A 81 -0.27 8.27 4.61
CA ARG A 81 0.33 8.14 5.96
C ARG A 81 0.65 6.67 6.22
N PRO A 82 1.66 6.30 7.00
CA PRO A 82 1.84 4.91 7.43
C PRO A 82 0.58 4.36 8.10
N ILE A 83 0.33 3.05 7.98
CA ILE A 83 -0.72 2.40 8.77
C ILE A 83 -0.24 2.40 10.22
N GLU A 84 -1.08 2.84 11.14
CA GLU A 84 -0.71 2.93 12.56
C GLU A 84 -1.13 1.68 13.32
N ARG A 85 -2.26 1.07 12.94
CA ARG A 85 -2.81 -0.07 13.68
C ARG A 85 -3.57 -1.02 12.78
N ILE A 86 -3.28 -2.31 12.97
CA ILE A 86 -4.00 -3.42 12.36
C ILE A 86 -4.43 -4.38 13.45
N GLU A 87 -5.74 -4.59 13.57
CA GLU A 87 -6.31 -5.55 14.51
C GLU A 87 -6.93 -6.71 13.76
N ILE A 88 -6.70 -7.92 14.27
CA ILE A 88 -7.18 -9.14 13.64
C ILE A 88 -7.98 -9.96 14.64
N GLU A 89 -9.29 -10.04 14.42
CA GLU A 89 -10.20 -10.90 15.17
C GLU A 89 -10.77 -11.97 14.23
N LYS A 90 -10.30 -13.22 14.36
CA LYS A 90 -10.70 -14.33 13.49
C LYS A 90 -10.59 -14.00 12.00
N ASN A 91 -11.70 -13.75 11.31
CA ASN A 91 -11.76 -13.42 9.88
C ASN A 91 -12.10 -11.96 9.59
N ILE A 92 -12.00 -11.11 10.61
CA ILE A 92 -12.23 -9.68 10.54
C ILE A 92 -10.87 -8.98 10.72
N LEU A 93 -10.56 -8.11 9.77
CA LEU A 93 -9.37 -7.26 9.76
C LEU A 93 -9.83 -5.82 9.99
N CYS A 94 -9.27 -5.12 10.96
CA CYS A 94 -9.49 -3.69 11.17
C CYS A 94 -8.20 -2.93 10.87
N VAL A 95 -8.20 -2.05 9.86
CA VAL A 95 -7.04 -1.24 9.46
C VAL A 95 -7.35 0.22 9.76
N ASP A 96 -6.65 0.82 10.73
CA ASP A 96 -6.91 2.20 11.21
C ASP A 96 -8.40 2.50 11.51
N GLY A 97 -9.15 1.49 11.98
CA GLY A 97 -10.59 1.61 12.27
C GLY A 97 -11.54 1.19 11.14
N GLU A 98 -11.02 0.91 9.94
CA GLU A 98 -11.81 0.42 8.81
C GLU A 98 -11.86 -1.12 8.78
N GLU A 99 -13.07 -1.69 8.80
CA GLU A 99 -13.29 -3.14 8.85
C GLU A 99 -13.29 -3.77 7.44
N VAL A 100 -12.52 -4.84 7.28
CA VAL A 100 -12.52 -5.72 6.12
C VAL A 100 -12.80 -7.15 6.58
N LYS A 101 -13.92 -7.69 6.13
CA LYS A 101 -14.29 -9.09 6.38
C LYS A 101 -13.88 -9.98 5.22
N ILE A 102 -13.08 -11.00 5.52
CA ILE A 102 -12.64 -12.00 4.54
C ILE A 102 -13.16 -13.40 4.92
N THR A 103 -13.08 -14.36 4.01
CA THR A 103 -13.55 -15.72 4.31
C THR A 103 -12.63 -16.41 5.32
N PRO A 104 -13.11 -17.44 6.06
CA PRO A 104 -12.26 -18.18 6.99
C PRO A 104 -11.01 -18.81 6.36
N ARG A 105 -11.09 -19.14 5.07
CA ARG A 105 -9.96 -19.69 4.33
C ARG A 105 -8.93 -18.59 4.02
N GLU A 106 -9.35 -17.45 3.51
CA GLU A 106 -8.47 -16.31 3.25
C GLU A 106 -7.83 -15.80 4.55
N ALA A 107 -8.62 -15.68 5.61
CA ALA A 107 -8.14 -15.30 6.94
C ALA A 107 -7.08 -16.26 7.48
N SER A 108 -7.19 -17.57 7.22
CA SER A 108 -6.19 -18.52 7.70
C SER A 108 -4.80 -18.28 7.10
N TYR A 109 -4.72 -17.97 5.78
CA TYR A 109 -3.46 -17.59 5.14
C TYR A 109 -2.98 -16.22 5.60
N TYR A 110 -3.90 -15.27 5.70
CA TYR A 110 -3.54 -13.90 6.08
C TYR A 110 -2.93 -13.86 7.49
N ARG A 111 -3.60 -14.50 8.46
CA ARG A 111 -3.12 -14.64 9.83
C ARG A 111 -1.81 -15.40 9.91
N TYR A 112 -1.65 -16.47 9.13
CA TYR A 112 -0.38 -17.18 9.02
C TYR A 112 0.76 -16.25 8.59
N PHE A 113 0.58 -15.47 7.51
CA PHE A 113 1.62 -14.54 7.04
C PHE A 113 1.92 -13.44 8.06
N LEU A 114 0.90 -12.90 8.72
CA LEU A 114 1.09 -11.89 9.77
C LEU A 114 1.83 -12.47 10.98
N LYS A 115 1.48 -13.67 11.44
CA LYS A 115 2.20 -14.34 12.55
C LYS A 115 3.64 -14.64 12.17
N ARG A 116 3.90 -15.08 10.94
CA ARG A 116 5.26 -15.26 10.43
C ARG A 116 6.04 -13.95 10.43
N ARG A 117 5.42 -12.84 10.04
CA ARG A 117 6.03 -11.50 10.08
C ARG A 117 6.34 -11.05 11.50
N VAL A 118 5.41 -11.21 12.44
CA VAL A 118 5.57 -10.84 13.85
C VAL A 118 6.63 -11.69 14.55
N ASN A 119 6.74 -12.97 14.22
CA ASN A 119 7.67 -13.90 14.86
C ASN A 119 9.07 -13.97 14.22
N ALA A 120 9.28 -13.29 13.08
CA ALA A 120 10.58 -13.28 12.41
C ALA A 120 11.60 -12.43 13.20
N LEU A 121 12.88 -12.80 13.13
CA LEU A 121 13.97 -12.09 13.82
C LEU A 121 14.57 -10.96 12.98
N CYS A 122 13.91 -10.59 11.89
CA CYS A 122 14.34 -9.51 11.00
C CYS A 122 13.92 -8.12 11.55
N PRO A 123 14.62 -7.05 11.15
CA PRO A 123 14.26 -5.67 11.53
C PRO A 123 12.82 -5.27 11.17
N ASP A 124 12.27 -4.30 11.92
CA ASP A 124 10.91 -3.79 11.73
C ASP A 124 10.68 -3.18 10.34
N ASP A 125 11.73 -2.62 9.73
CA ASP A 125 11.74 -2.02 8.39
C ASP A 125 12.14 -3.02 7.28
N CYS A 126 12.28 -4.31 7.60
CA CYS A 126 12.67 -5.33 6.64
C CYS A 126 11.67 -5.40 5.47
N SER A 127 12.20 -5.27 4.25
CA SER A 127 11.44 -5.32 2.98
C SER A 127 11.06 -6.73 2.52
N GLY A 128 11.11 -7.73 3.42
CA GLY A 128 10.92 -9.14 3.11
C GLY A 128 12.22 -9.94 3.08
N CYS A 129 12.25 -11.07 3.77
CA CYS A 129 13.34 -12.04 3.80
C CYS A 129 12.78 -13.47 3.94
N GLN A 130 13.63 -14.49 3.90
CA GLN A 130 13.22 -15.90 4.04
C GLN A 130 12.64 -16.23 5.44
N GLU A 131 12.92 -15.42 6.46
CA GLU A 131 12.35 -15.62 7.79
C GLU A 131 10.91 -15.11 7.87
N CYS A 132 10.64 -13.88 7.42
CA CYS A 132 9.30 -13.28 7.51
C CYS A 132 8.35 -13.64 6.36
N LEU A 133 8.88 -14.15 5.25
CA LEU A 133 8.11 -14.64 4.11
C LEU A 133 8.26 -16.16 3.98
N ALA A 134 7.32 -16.81 3.30
CA ALA A 134 7.33 -18.25 3.08
C ALA A 134 7.63 -18.55 1.61
N ASP A 135 8.69 -19.31 1.35
CA ASP A 135 8.91 -19.91 0.04
C ASP A 135 7.96 -21.10 -0.21
N GLN A 136 8.07 -21.74 -1.37
CA GLN A 136 7.19 -22.84 -1.74
C GLN A 136 7.27 -24.03 -0.78
N GLU A 137 8.48 -24.41 -0.35
CA GLU A 137 8.69 -25.57 0.52
C GLU A 137 8.10 -25.30 1.91
N THR A 138 8.41 -24.13 2.47
CA THR A 138 7.87 -23.64 3.73
C THR A 138 6.35 -23.57 3.68
N LEU A 139 5.79 -22.93 2.64
CA LEU A 139 4.36 -22.76 2.48
C LEU A 139 3.65 -24.11 2.34
N LEU A 140 4.26 -25.07 1.64
CA LEU A 140 3.71 -26.42 1.51
C LEU A 140 3.68 -27.14 2.87
N ALA A 141 4.79 -27.12 3.61
CA ALA A 141 4.88 -27.72 4.94
C ALA A 141 3.86 -27.08 5.92
N ASP A 142 3.85 -25.75 5.98
CA ASP A 142 3.01 -24.97 6.90
C ASP A 142 1.52 -25.02 6.52
N SER A 143 1.21 -25.29 5.24
CA SER A 143 -0.18 -25.48 4.79
C SER A 143 -0.87 -26.67 5.44
N ARG A 144 -0.10 -27.66 5.91
CA ARG A 144 -0.59 -28.87 6.56
C ARG A 144 -0.59 -28.77 8.09
N THR A 145 -0.04 -27.69 8.65
CA THR A 145 0.11 -27.50 10.10
C THR A 145 -0.38 -26.11 10.50
N LEU A 146 0.46 -25.08 10.36
CA LEU A 146 0.22 -23.73 10.87
C LEU A 146 -1.00 -23.05 10.24
N ILE A 147 -1.18 -23.16 8.92
CA ILE A 147 -2.36 -22.58 8.25
C ILE A 147 -3.64 -23.29 8.68
N LEU A 148 -3.61 -24.60 8.90
CA LEU A 148 -4.77 -25.34 9.42
C LEU A 148 -5.05 -24.98 10.88
N ALA A 149 -4.03 -24.72 11.69
CA ALA A 149 -4.22 -24.22 13.06
C ALA A 149 -4.94 -22.86 13.06
N GLU A 150 -4.53 -21.93 12.20
CA GLU A 150 -5.28 -20.67 12.03
C GLU A 150 -6.71 -20.90 11.55
N HIS A 151 -6.91 -21.83 10.60
CA HIS A 151 -8.26 -22.16 10.13
C HIS A 151 -9.15 -22.72 11.25
N ALA A 152 -8.59 -23.52 12.17
CA ALA A 152 -9.28 -24.05 13.33
C ALA A 152 -9.71 -22.94 14.31
N ILE A 153 -8.82 -21.97 14.58
CA ILE A 153 -9.14 -20.81 15.44
C ILE A 153 -10.34 -20.02 14.88
N ILE A 154 -10.39 -19.85 13.56
CA ILE A 154 -11.42 -19.04 12.89
C ILE A 154 -12.74 -19.79 12.77
N SER A 155 -12.71 -21.05 12.32
CA SER A 155 -13.90 -21.81 11.94
C SER A 155 -14.38 -22.82 13.00
N GLY A 156 -13.59 -23.01 14.06
CA GLY A 156 -13.77 -24.06 15.06
C GLY A 156 -13.42 -25.46 14.52
N GLU A 157 -13.33 -26.43 15.43
CA GLU A 157 -13.05 -27.83 15.08
C GLU A 157 -14.32 -28.61 14.71
N GLY A 158 -15.09 -28.07 13.76
CA GLY A 158 -16.31 -28.71 13.25
C GLY A 158 -16.05 -29.76 12.16
N GLY A 159 -17.09 -30.49 11.77
CA GLY A 159 -16.99 -31.50 10.70
C GLY A 159 -16.56 -30.93 9.33
N HIS A 160 -16.77 -29.65 9.05
CA HIS A 160 -16.24 -28.99 7.85
C HIS A 160 -14.70 -28.79 7.93
N PHE A 161 -14.20 -28.39 9.10
CA PHE A 161 -12.77 -28.26 9.37
C PHE A 161 -12.06 -29.60 9.22
N HIS A 162 -12.55 -30.66 9.85
CA HIS A 162 -11.93 -31.99 9.75
C HIS A 162 -11.84 -32.51 8.32
N ARG A 163 -12.92 -32.36 7.52
CA ARG A 163 -12.89 -32.72 6.10
C ARG A 163 -11.86 -31.92 5.31
N THR A 164 -11.73 -30.63 5.61
CA THR A 164 -10.73 -29.76 4.96
C THR A 164 -9.30 -30.18 5.33
N ARG A 165 -9.07 -30.48 6.61
CA ARG A 165 -7.79 -30.98 7.13
C ARG A 165 -7.40 -32.30 6.48
N GLU A 166 -8.29 -33.30 6.50
CA GLU A 166 -8.04 -34.61 5.89
C GLU A 166 -7.74 -34.49 4.40
N LYS A 167 -8.56 -33.73 3.66
CA LYS A 167 -8.31 -33.48 2.24
C LYS A 167 -6.93 -32.88 2.00
N ARG A 168 -6.54 -31.85 2.77
CA ARG A 168 -5.23 -31.18 2.62
C ARG A 168 -4.06 -32.08 3.00
N GLN A 169 -4.23 -32.97 3.97
CA GLN A 169 -3.22 -33.96 4.36
C GLN A 169 -3.05 -35.09 3.34
N GLN A 170 -4.14 -35.49 2.65
CA GLN A 170 -4.12 -36.57 1.66
C GLN A 170 -3.77 -36.11 0.24
N THR A 171 -3.92 -34.81 -0.06
CA THR A 171 -3.57 -34.24 -1.37
C THR A 171 -2.07 -34.30 -1.60
N SER A 172 -1.66 -34.79 -2.77
CA SER A 172 -0.25 -34.86 -3.15
C SER A 172 0.38 -33.47 -3.24
N ASP A 173 1.70 -33.37 -3.00
CA ASP A 173 2.40 -32.08 -3.05
C ASP A 173 2.25 -31.39 -4.41
N TYR A 174 2.31 -32.18 -5.49
CA TYR A 174 2.15 -31.72 -6.87
C TYR A 174 0.80 -31.03 -7.12
N GLU A 175 -0.28 -31.57 -6.57
CA GLU A 175 -1.64 -30.99 -6.70
C GLU A 175 -1.88 -29.86 -5.70
N LEU A 176 -1.26 -29.94 -4.53
CA LEU A 176 -1.47 -28.97 -3.45
C LEU A 176 -0.84 -27.63 -3.79
N ILE A 177 0.40 -27.61 -4.31
CA ILE A 177 1.15 -26.38 -4.60
C ILE A 177 0.34 -25.38 -5.46
N PRO A 178 -0.22 -25.75 -6.63
CA PRO A 178 -1.04 -24.84 -7.42
C PRO A 178 -2.26 -24.30 -6.65
N SER A 179 -2.91 -25.16 -5.84
CA SER A 179 -4.06 -24.78 -5.03
C SER A 179 -3.69 -23.75 -3.95
N LEU A 180 -2.51 -23.87 -3.32
CA LEU A 180 -2.03 -22.88 -2.33
C LEU A 180 -1.84 -21.50 -2.99
N TYR A 181 -1.18 -21.45 -4.15
CA TYR A 181 -0.99 -20.19 -4.87
C TYR A 181 -2.31 -19.57 -5.35
N GLU A 182 -3.27 -20.39 -5.75
CA GLU A 182 -4.61 -19.92 -6.10
C GLU A 182 -5.32 -19.30 -4.90
N GLU A 183 -5.28 -19.95 -3.74
CA GLU A 183 -5.89 -19.43 -2.51
C GLU A 183 -5.26 -18.12 -2.04
N ILE A 184 -3.93 -18.01 -2.12
CA ILE A 184 -3.20 -16.76 -1.84
C ILE A 184 -3.55 -15.67 -2.85
N SER A 185 -3.67 -16.02 -4.13
CA SER A 185 -4.06 -15.08 -5.18
C SER A 185 -5.46 -14.53 -4.94
N ARG A 186 -6.40 -15.39 -4.53
CA ARG A 186 -7.76 -14.98 -4.12
C ARG A 186 -7.73 -14.05 -2.92
N LEU A 187 -6.99 -14.39 -1.85
CA LEU A 187 -6.77 -13.50 -0.70
C LEU A 187 -6.28 -12.11 -1.14
N GLY A 188 -5.22 -12.07 -1.97
CA GLY A 188 -4.71 -10.80 -2.47
C GLY A 188 -5.73 -10.03 -3.30
N SER A 189 -6.54 -10.72 -4.11
CA SER A 189 -7.63 -10.11 -4.87
C SER A 189 -8.71 -9.52 -3.96
N VAL A 190 -9.11 -10.23 -2.90
CA VAL A 190 -10.12 -9.74 -1.96
C VAL A 190 -9.64 -8.49 -1.24
N LEU A 191 -8.39 -8.46 -0.77
CA LEU A 191 -7.83 -7.27 -0.10
C LEU A 191 -7.69 -6.09 -1.07
N ARG A 192 -7.23 -6.33 -2.31
CA ARG A 192 -7.11 -5.31 -3.37
C ARG A 192 -8.43 -4.74 -3.88
N ASN A 193 -9.53 -5.45 -3.65
CA ASN A 193 -10.88 -5.02 -4.02
C ASN A 193 -11.76 -4.69 -2.80
N SER A 194 -11.18 -4.56 -1.61
CA SER A 194 -11.90 -4.13 -0.40
C SER A 194 -12.30 -2.66 -0.48
N GLU A 195 -13.13 -2.21 0.46
CA GLU A 195 -13.60 -0.82 0.54
C GLU A 195 -12.51 0.16 1.02
N LEU A 196 -11.36 -0.33 1.52
CA LEU A 196 -10.24 0.50 1.98
C LEU A 196 -9.77 1.46 0.88
N HIS A 197 -9.04 2.52 1.22
CA HIS A 197 -8.42 3.37 0.19
C HIS A 197 -7.41 2.57 -0.67
N PRO A 198 -7.33 2.75 -2.01
CA PRO A 198 -6.46 1.97 -2.89
C PRO A 198 -5.00 1.83 -2.45
N LEU A 199 -4.41 2.90 -1.89
CA LEU A 199 -3.05 2.86 -1.32
C LEU A 199 -2.93 1.84 -0.16
N ARG A 200 -3.90 1.83 0.75
CA ARG A 200 -3.96 0.89 1.89
C ARG A 200 -4.05 -0.56 1.41
N ARG A 201 -4.84 -0.80 0.36
CA ARG A 201 -5.08 -2.15 -0.17
C ARG A 201 -3.79 -2.83 -0.63
N GLU A 202 -2.90 -2.07 -1.27
CA GLU A 202 -1.61 -2.59 -1.74
C GLU A 202 -0.62 -2.84 -0.60
N ASP A 203 -0.71 -2.06 0.49
CA ASP A 203 0.15 -2.24 1.66
C ASP A 203 -0.18 -3.52 2.43
N ILE A 204 -1.47 -3.82 2.59
CA ILE A 204 -1.92 -4.97 3.38
C ILE A 204 -1.97 -6.28 2.58
N ALA A 205 -1.93 -6.25 1.25
CA ALA A 205 -2.04 -7.45 0.43
C ALA A 205 -0.76 -8.32 0.46
N PRO A 206 -0.87 -9.64 0.27
CA PRO A 206 0.29 -10.50 0.12
C PRO A 206 1.17 -10.08 -1.07
N LYS A 207 2.48 -9.97 -0.82
CA LYS A 207 3.51 -9.57 -1.78
C LYS A 207 4.38 -10.77 -2.14
N LYS A 208 4.87 -10.75 -3.38
CA LYS A 208 5.78 -11.77 -3.94
C LYS A 208 7.20 -11.20 -3.99
N LEU A 209 8.14 -11.86 -3.33
CA LEU A 209 9.57 -11.56 -3.41
C LEU A 209 10.24 -12.62 -4.29
N PHE A 210 10.74 -12.21 -5.46
CA PHE A 210 11.47 -13.12 -6.35
C PHE A 210 12.89 -13.31 -5.83
N LEU A 211 13.25 -14.54 -5.49
CA LEU A 211 14.55 -14.88 -4.89
C LEU A 211 15.65 -14.96 -5.94
N THR A 212 15.30 -15.41 -7.16
CA THR A 212 16.22 -15.52 -8.29
C THR A 212 15.75 -14.67 -9.47
N GLN A 213 16.64 -13.85 -10.02
CA GLN A 213 16.33 -13.00 -11.17
C GLN A 213 15.92 -13.86 -12.39
N GLY A 214 14.74 -13.57 -12.96
CA GLY A 214 14.21 -14.28 -14.12
C GLY A 214 13.50 -15.61 -13.80
N ASN A 215 13.59 -16.13 -12.57
CA ASN A 215 12.86 -17.32 -12.17
C ASN A 215 11.56 -16.97 -11.44
N ARG A 216 10.44 -17.00 -12.15
CA ARG A 216 9.11 -16.69 -11.59
C ARG A 216 8.59 -17.73 -10.59
N LYS A 217 9.20 -18.91 -10.53
CA LYS A 217 8.81 -20.00 -9.60
C LYS A 217 9.55 -19.91 -8.27
N ASP A 218 10.69 -19.24 -8.24
CA ASP A 218 11.51 -19.08 -7.06
C ASP A 218 11.09 -17.79 -6.32
N VAL A 219 10.04 -17.91 -5.52
CA VAL A 219 9.35 -16.80 -4.90
C VAL A 219 9.04 -17.09 -3.44
N SER A 220 9.27 -16.10 -2.58
CA SER A 220 8.72 -16.06 -1.23
C SER A 220 7.49 -15.17 -1.18
N ILE A 221 6.49 -15.56 -0.41
CA ILE A 221 5.23 -14.84 -0.26
C ILE A 221 4.99 -14.52 1.21
N GLY A 222 4.50 -13.31 1.47
CA GLY A 222 4.01 -12.92 2.77
C GLY A 222 3.48 -11.49 2.75
N VAL A 223 3.27 -10.92 3.93
CA VAL A 223 2.78 -9.55 4.09
C VAL A 223 3.89 -8.71 4.68
N ILE A 224 4.22 -7.60 4.01
CA ILE A 224 5.33 -6.72 4.39
C ILE A 224 4.75 -5.51 5.11
N LEU A 225 4.63 -5.63 6.43
CA LEU A 225 4.13 -4.60 7.33
C LEU A 225 5.09 -4.47 8.52
N ASN A 226 5.08 -3.32 9.20
CA ASN A 226 5.77 -3.21 10.49
C ASN A 226 5.14 -4.23 11.47
N PRO A 227 5.92 -5.11 12.12
CA PRO A 227 5.36 -6.08 13.05
C PRO A 227 4.68 -5.44 14.27
N ASN A 228 5.12 -4.25 14.69
CA ASN A 228 4.61 -3.58 15.89
C ASN A 228 3.19 -3.01 15.76
N ILE A 229 2.68 -2.87 14.52
CA ILE A 229 1.31 -2.39 14.27
C ILE A 229 0.29 -3.53 14.19
N ILE A 230 0.72 -4.79 14.30
CA ILE A 230 -0.12 -5.98 14.11
C ILE A 230 -0.56 -6.50 15.49
N HIS A 231 -1.88 -6.54 15.71
CA HIS A 231 -2.48 -6.97 16.98
C HIS A 231 -3.51 -8.07 16.75
N PHE A 232 -3.27 -9.23 17.35
CA PHE A 232 -4.20 -10.36 17.36
C PHE A 232 -5.15 -10.21 18.56
N LEU A 233 -6.46 -10.28 18.33
CA LEU A 233 -7.51 -10.10 19.35
C LEU A 233 -8.18 -11.43 19.78
N ASP A 234 -7.70 -12.56 19.25
CA ASP A 234 -8.18 -13.92 19.52
C ASP A 234 -7.92 -14.44 20.94
#